data_AF-A0A836TNG8-F1
#
_entry.id   AF-A0A836TNG8-F1
#
_cell.length_a   1.000
_cell.length_b   1.000
_cell.length_c   1.000
_cell.angle_alpha   90.00
_cell.angle_beta   90.00
_cell.angle_gamma   90.00
#
_symmetry.space_group_name_H-M   'P 1'
#
loop_
_entity.id
_entity.type
_entity.pdbx_description
1 polymer ?
#
loop_
_entity_poly.entity_id
_entity_poly.type
_entity_poly.pdbx_seq_one_letter_code
_entity_poly.pdbx_strand_id
1 'polypeptide(L)'
;MPRSVYEEMKNYGTTTPQRYDAASVLMLDFVDFTEMAISNDPGSLISELNDIFSAVDQIVELFGCKRIKTMGGAYLAVSGLPEPTPDHTYNIAKVALRL
;
A
#
# COMPACT_ATOMS: atom_id res chain seq x y z
N MET A 1 -9.26 -4.79 3.37
CA MET A 1 -9.39 -4.84 4.85
C MET A 1 -9.17 -6.27 5.31
N PRO A 2 -8.36 -6.53 6.35
CA PRO A 2 -8.16 -7.88 6.89
C PRO A 2 -9.48 -8.51 7.35
N ARG A 3 -9.65 -9.82 7.08
CA ARG A 3 -10.89 -10.53 7.41
C ARG A 3 -11.19 -10.53 8.92
N SER A 4 -10.15 -10.70 9.75
CA SER A 4 -10.28 -10.66 11.21
C SER A 4 -10.90 -9.35 11.71
N VAL A 5 -10.38 -8.22 11.21
CA VAL A 5 -10.86 -6.87 11.58
C VAL A 5 -12.29 -6.64 11.06
N TYR A 6 -12.62 -7.15 9.87
CA TYR A 6 -13.98 -7.04 9.32
C TYR A 6 -15.00 -7.81 10.16
N GLU A 7 -14.68 -9.04 10.57
CA GLU A 7 -15.57 -9.86 11.40
C GLU A 7 -15.75 -9.26 12.80
N GLU A 8 -14.69 -8.72 13.41
CA GLU A 8 -14.78 -8.03 14.71
C GLU A 8 -15.71 -6.82 14.63
N MET A 9 -15.52 -5.96 13.61
CA MET A 9 -16.38 -4.81 13.37
C MET A 9 -17.85 -5.23 13.15
N LYS A 10 -18.08 -6.27 12.36
CA LYS A 10 -19.43 -6.78 12.06
C LYS A 10 -20.13 -7.32 13.31
N ASN A 11 -19.41 -8.02 14.18
CA ASN A 11 -19.99 -8.69 15.34
C ASN A 11 -20.15 -7.77 16.55
N TYR A 12 -19.22 -6.82 16.75
CA TYR A 12 -19.15 -6.01 17.97
C TYR A 12 -19.35 -4.51 17.72
N GLY A 13 -19.42 -4.06 16.46
CA GLY A 13 -19.54 -2.65 16.10
C GLY A 13 -18.29 -1.81 16.39
N THR A 14 -17.19 -2.45 16.77
CA THR A 14 -15.90 -1.83 17.10
C THR A 14 -14.75 -2.77 16.76
N THR A 15 -13.54 -2.23 16.69
CA THR A 15 -12.31 -3.00 16.44
C THR A 15 -11.22 -2.64 17.43
N THR A 16 -10.55 -3.65 17.97
CA THR A 16 -9.46 -3.46 18.92
C THR A 16 -8.14 -3.16 18.18
N PRO A 17 -7.45 -2.05 18.48
CA PRO A 17 -6.14 -1.77 17.90
C PRO A 17 -5.15 -2.91 18.16
N GLN A 18 -4.46 -3.35 17.10
CA GLN A 18 -3.45 -4.40 17.19
C GLN A 18 -2.06 -3.78 17.13
N ARG A 19 -1.16 -4.24 18.00
CA ARG A 19 0.26 -3.88 17.99
C ARG A 19 1.05 -4.97 17.28
N TYR A 20 1.96 -4.55 16.39
CA TYR A 20 2.88 -5.44 15.69
C TYR A 20 4.29 -4.96 15.95
N ASP A 21 5.14 -5.81 16.51
CA ASP A 21 6.50 -5.44 16.89
C ASP A 21 7.49 -5.46 15.71
N ALA A 22 7.16 -6.19 14.65
CA ALA A 22 8.01 -6.35 13.46
C ALA A 22 7.20 -6.14 12.18
N ALA A 23 7.41 -4.99 11.54
CA ALA A 23 6.81 -4.64 10.26
C ALA A 23 7.73 -3.68 9.49
N SER A 24 7.61 -3.69 8.17
CA SER A 24 8.28 -2.71 7.30
C SER A 24 7.26 -1.99 6.44
N VAL A 25 7.51 -0.70 6.20
CA VAL A 25 6.64 0.18 5.42
C VAL A 25 7.44 0.77 4.27
N LEU A 26 6.89 0.72 3.06
CA LEU A 26 7.36 1.45 1.89
C LEU A 26 6.37 2.57 1.58
N MET A 27 6.89 3.78 1.45
CA MET A 27 6.14 4.94 0.97
C MET A 27 6.79 5.44 -0.31
N LEU A 28 5.99 5.59 -1.36
CA LEU A 28 6.38 6.15 -2.64
C LEU A 28 5.53 7.39 -2.88
N ASP A 29 6.10 8.39 -3.53
CA ASP A 29 5.38 9.58 -3.95
C ASP A 29 5.91 10.05 -5.30
N PHE A 30 5.06 10.72 -6.07
CA PHE A 30 5.47 11.32 -7.33
C PHE A 30 6.09 12.69 -7.05
N VAL A 31 7.28 12.90 -7.59
CA VAL A 31 7.89 14.23 -7.63
C VAL A 31 6.95 15.17 -8.40
N ASP A 32 6.73 16.35 -7.85
CA ASP A 32 5.88 17.40 -8.43
C ASP A 32 4.44 16.97 -8.78
N PHE A 33 3.89 15.99 -8.04
CA PHE A 33 2.53 15.49 -8.24
C PHE A 33 1.47 16.60 -8.31
N THR A 34 1.63 17.65 -7.50
CA THR A 34 0.68 18.77 -7.46
C THR A 34 0.69 19.55 -8.77
N GLU A 35 1.86 19.76 -9.37
CA GLU A 35 1.95 20.45 -10.66
C GLU A 35 1.34 19.59 -11.77
N MET A 36 1.67 18.29 -11.79
CA MET A 36 1.04 17.32 -12.69
C MET A 36 -0.49 17.31 -12.56
N ALA A 37 -1.01 17.37 -11.34
CA ALA A 37 -2.45 17.38 -11.08
C ALA A 37 -3.15 18.65 -11.55
N ILE A 38 -2.44 19.78 -11.58
CA ILE A 38 -2.96 21.07 -12.05
C ILE A 38 -2.88 21.16 -13.58
N SER A 39 -1.82 20.64 -14.19
CA SER A 39 -1.53 20.81 -15.62
C SER A 39 -2.22 19.81 -16.54
N ASN A 40 -2.63 18.65 -16.03
CA ASN A 40 -3.17 17.56 -16.85
C ASN A 40 -4.69 17.47 -16.79
N ASP A 41 -5.28 16.92 -17.86
CA ASP A 41 -6.68 16.51 -17.86
C ASP A 41 -6.92 15.46 -16.75
N PRO A 42 -7.92 15.66 -15.86
CA PRO A 42 -8.16 14.76 -14.74
C PRO A 42 -8.42 13.31 -15.15
N GLY A 43 -9.12 13.07 -16.27
CA GLY A 43 -9.41 11.72 -16.74
C GLY A 43 -8.15 10.97 -17.16
N SER A 44 -7.30 11.67 -17.90
CA SER A 44 -6.01 11.14 -18.38
C SER A 44 -5.06 10.84 -17.22
N LEU A 45 -4.95 11.77 -16.25
CA LEU A 45 -4.11 11.58 -15.06
C LEU A 45 -4.57 10.41 -14.20
N ILE A 46 -5.89 10.27 -13.98
CA ILE A 46 -6.44 9.15 -13.21
C ILE A 46 -6.16 7.81 -13.91
N SER A 47 -6.28 7.77 -15.24
CA SER A 47 -5.96 6.55 -16.00
C SER A 47 -4.49 6.16 -15.84
N GLU A 48 -3.58 7.12 -15.97
CA GLU A 48 -2.14 6.87 -15.82
C GLU A 48 -1.78 6.41 -14.40
N LEU A 49 -2.33 7.07 -13.37
CA LEU A 49 -2.15 6.65 -11.98
C LEU A 49 -2.69 5.24 -11.73
N ASN A 50 -3.83 4.90 -12.32
CA ASN A 50 -4.41 3.56 -12.19
C ASN A 50 -3.50 2.50 -12.81
N ASP A 51 -2.91 2.77 -13.97
CA ASP A 51 -1.98 1.85 -14.62
C ASP A 51 -0.70 1.66 -13.80
N ILE A 52 -0.12 2.75 -13.30
CA ILE A 52 1.07 2.70 -12.46
C ILE A 52 0.77 1.94 -11.15
N PHE A 53 -0.28 2.32 -10.42
CA PHE A 53 -0.61 1.65 -9.15
C PHE A 53 -1.00 0.19 -9.34
N SER A 54 -1.62 -0.18 -10.45
CA SER A 54 -1.88 -1.59 -10.78
C SER A 54 -0.59 -2.38 -11.01
N ALA A 55 0.41 -1.79 -11.66
CA ALA A 55 1.72 -2.42 -11.83
C ALA A 55 2.48 -2.54 -10.48
N VAL A 56 2.42 -1.51 -9.64
CA VAL A 56 3.01 -1.53 -8.30
C VAL A 56 2.32 -2.58 -7.42
N ASP A 57 0.99 -2.70 -7.49
CA ASP A 57 0.21 -3.73 -6.78
C ASP A 57 0.74 -5.13 -7.11
N GLN A 58 0.96 -5.43 -8.38
CA GLN A 58 1.50 -6.73 -8.82
C GLN A 58 2.89 -7.02 -8.25
N ILE A 59 3.77 -6.01 -8.21
CA ILE A 59 5.12 -6.14 -7.63
C ILE A 59 5.04 -6.37 -6.11
N VAL A 60 4.18 -5.62 -5.43
CA VAL A 60 3.96 -5.72 -3.98
C VAL A 60 3.45 -7.11 -3.61
N GLU A 61 2.46 -7.61 -4.34
CA GLU A 61 1.91 -8.96 -4.14
C GLU A 61 2.93 -10.07 -4.42
N LEU A 62 3.76 -9.91 -5.46
CA LEU A 62 4.82 -10.88 -5.81
C LEU A 62 5.79 -11.16 -4.67
N PHE A 63 6.07 -10.17 -3.82
CA PHE A 63 6.97 -10.30 -2.67
C PHE A 63 6.23 -10.47 -1.34
N GLY A 64 4.95 -10.83 -1.36
CA GLY A 64 4.17 -11.07 -0.14
C GLY A 64 3.94 -9.82 0.71
N CYS A 65 4.03 -8.65 0.10
CA CYS A 65 3.68 -7.38 0.73
C CYS A 65 2.21 -7.04 0.42
N LYS A 66 1.65 -6.08 1.14
CA LYS A 66 0.26 -5.64 0.95
C LYS A 66 0.18 -4.12 0.82
N ARG A 67 -0.63 -3.64 -0.12
CA ARG A 67 -1.02 -2.23 -0.17
C ARG A 67 -1.94 -1.91 1.01
N ILE A 68 -1.69 -0.80 1.70
CA ILE A 68 -2.56 -0.30 2.77
C ILE A 68 -3.54 0.74 2.22
N LYS A 69 -3.00 1.79 1.58
CA LYS A 69 -3.77 2.96 1.17
C LYS A 69 -3.00 3.74 0.10
N THR A 70 -3.74 4.46 -0.74
CA THR A 70 -3.23 5.57 -1.56
C THR A 70 -3.67 6.90 -0.96
N MET A 71 -2.80 7.91 -0.97
CA MET A 71 -3.12 9.28 -0.54
C MET A 71 -2.64 10.27 -1.60
N GLY A 72 -3.55 10.67 -2.50
CA GLY A 72 -3.18 11.46 -3.67
C GLY A 72 -2.22 10.67 -4.57
N GLY A 73 -1.05 11.24 -4.85
CA GLY A 73 0.03 10.57 -5.58
C GLY A 73 0.83 9.56 -4.75
N ALA A 74 0.65 9.54 -3.42
CA ALA A 74 1.43 8.66 -2.57
C ALA A 74 0.87 7.22 -2.54
N TYR A 75 1.78 6.26 -2.58
CA TYR A 75 1.50 4.83 -2.49
C TYR A 75 2.15 4.22 -1.24
N LEU A 76 1.36 3.48 -0.45
CA LEU A 76 1.83 2.85 0.78
C LEU A 76 1.67 1.32 0.74
N ALA A 77 2.78 0.61 0.91
CA ALA A 77 2.81 -0.84 1.08
C ALA A 77 3.51 -1.26 2.37
N VAL A 78 3.15 -2.44 2.87
CA VAL A 78 3.69 -2.99 4.10
C VAL A 78 4.05 -4.46 3.97
N SER A 79 4.98 -4.91 4.80
CA SER A 79 5.27 -6.33 5.04
C SER A 79 5.27 -6.61 6.55
N GLY A 80 4.86 -7.81 6.95
CA GLY A 80 4.67 -8.18 8.36
C GLY A 80 3.31 -7.80 8.94
N LEU A 81 2.36 -7.40 8.09
CA LEU A 81 1.02 -6.95 8.49
C LEU A 81 -0.07 -7.46 7.53
N PRO A 82 -1.24 -7.90 8.04
CA PRO A 82 -1.50 -8.28 9.43
C PRO A 82 -0.84 -9.62 9.81
N GLU A 83 -0.34 -10.39 8.84
CA GLU A 83 0.40 -11.62 9.10
C GLU A 83 1.89 -11.30 9.31
N PRO A 84 2.44 -11.53 10.52
CA PRO A 84 3.87 -11.31 10.78
C PRO A 84 4.73 -12.21 9.91
N THR A 85 5.88 -11.69 9.47
CA THR A 85 6.90 -12.48 8.78
C THR A 85 8.28 -12.03 9.22
N PRO A 86 9.24 -12.93 9.48
CA PRO A 86 10.62 -12.55 9.79
C PRO A 86 11.31 -11.86 8.60
N ASP A 87 10.81 -12.08 7.38
CA ASP A 87 11.38 -11.54 6.14
C ASP A 87 10.82 -10.16 5.78
N HIS A 88 10.11 -9.48 6.69
CA HIS A 88 9.40 -8.23 6.39
C HIS A 88 10.30 -7.16 5.73
N THR A 89 11.52 -7.00 6.24
CA THR A 89 12.53 -6.07 5.68
C THR A 89 13.02 -6.51 4.31
N TYR A 90 13.27 -7.82 4.13
CA TYR A 90 13.78 -8.36 2.88
C TYR A 90 12.73 -8.28 1.76
N ASN A 91 11.48 -8.58 2.07
CA ASN A 91 10.36 -8.47 1.16
C ASN A 91 10.16 -7.04 0.67
N ILE A 92 10.16 -6.06 1.59
CA ILE A 92 9.98 -4.67 1.19
C ILE A 92 11.16 -4.12 0.39
N ALA A 93 12.39 -4.55 0.70
CA ALA A 93 13.57 -4.18 -0.06
C ALA A 93 13.51 -4.73 -1.50
N LYS A 94 12.98 -5.94 -1.69
CA LYS A 94 12.78 -6.51 -3.04
C LYS A 94 11.69 -5.79 -3.83
N VAL A 95 10.62 -5.34 -3.17
CA VAL A 95 9.64 -4.43 -3.79
C VAL A 95 10.36 -3.17 -4.28
N ALA A 96 11.10 -2.49 -3.40
CA ALA A 96 11.80 -1.25 -3.73
C ALA A 96 12.82 -1.40 -4.87
N LEU A 97 13.52 -2.54 -4.96
CA LEU A 97 14.47 -2.82 -6.04
C LEU A 97 13.78 -3.14 -7.39
N ARG A 98 12.54 -3.63 -7.35
CA ARG A 98 11.81 -4.07 -8.56
C ARG A 98 11.03 -2.93 -9.22
N LEU A 99 10.66 -1.93 -8.43
CA LEU A 99 10.06 -0.67 -8.87
C LEU A 99 11.05 0.13 -9.73
#